data_AF-A0A931VFQ7-F1
#
_entry.id   AF-A0A931VFQ7-F1
#
_cell.length_a   1.000
_cell.length_b   1.000
_cell.length_c   1.000
_cell.angle_alpha   90.00
_cell.angle_beta   90.00
_cell.angle_gamma   90.00
#
_symmetry.space_group_name_H-M   'P 1'
#
loop_
_entity.id
_entity.type
_entity.pdbx_description
1 polymer ?
#
loop_
_entity_poly.entity_id
_entity_poly.type
_entity_poly.pdbx_seq_one_letter_code
_entity_poly.pdbx_strand_id
1 'polypeptide(L)'
;MDLLSTIKGSMLEGFFPAGWDLKKIDKCCSNPPGSITERQKWWHKDFAPVPCSTVEDFDTMMGHEIALQIKKSKDEKKEVIFILPVGPMGMYRWAVYFLKEWDIECGHVHGFNM
;
A
#
# COMPACT_ATOMS: atom_id res chain seq x y z
N MET A 1 16.37 20.52 5.34
CA MET A 1 17.14 20.12 4.15
C MET A 1 16.26 19.16 3.39
N ASP A 2 16.07 19.40 2.10
CA ASP A 2 15.19 18.62 1.21
C ASP A 2 15.87 18.42 -0.15
N LEU A 3 15.24 17.67 -1.05
CA LEU A 3 15.78 17.44 -2.39
C LEU A 3 15.96 18.76 -3.17
N LEU A 4 14.99 19.67 -3.08
CA LEU A 4 14.96 20.90 -3.87
C LEU A 4 16.10 21.87 -3.50
N SER A 5 16.44 21.92 -2.21
CA SER A 5 17.54 22.74 -1.67
C SER A 5 18.92 22.16 -1.92
N THR A 6 19.01 20.86 -2.23
CA THR A 6 20.30 20.13 -2.37
C THR A 6 20.63 19.71 -3.79
N ILE A 7 19.69 19.75 -4.72
CA ILE A 7 19.90 19.26 -6.09
C ILE A 7 20.94 20.07 -6.87
N LYS A 8 20.99 21.39 -6.66
CA LYS A 8 21.91 22.29 -7.38
C LYS A 8 23.36 22.02 -6.96
N GLY A 9 24.24 21.75 -7.93
CA GLY A 9 25.63 21.37 -7.71
C GLY A 9 25.83 19.91 -7.30
N SER A 10 24.76 19.11 -7.19
CA SER A 10 24.85 17.68 -6.88
C SER A 10 25.03 16.84 -8.15
N MET A 11 25.38 15.56 -8.00
CA MET A 11 25.39 14.61 -9.11
C MET A 11 24.00 14.34 -9.71
N LEU A 12 22.93 14.78 -9.05
CA LEU A 12 21.55 14.65 -9.52
C LEU A 12 21.08 15.89 -10.30
N GLU A 13 21.90 16.93 -10.45
CA GLU A 13 21.56 18.09 -11.27
C GLU A 13 21.35 17.65 -12.73
N GLY A 14 20.15 17.87 -13.26
CA GLY A 14 19.76 17.43 -14.61
C GLY A 14 19.44 15.94 -14.75
N PHE A 15 19.45 15.15 -13.66
CA PHE A 15 19.13 13.73 -13.71
C PHE A 15 17.63 13.44 -13.89
N PHE A 16 16.77 14.19 -13.19
CA PHE A 16 15.32 13.96 -13.25
C PHE A 16 14.72 14.42 -14.59
N PRO A 17 13.69 13.73 -15.10
CA PRO A 17 13.04 14.13 -16.35
C PRO A 17 12.57 15.58 -16.31
N ALA A 18 12.86 16.34 -17.38
CA ALA A 18 12.49 17.76 -17.46
C ALA A 18 10.98 18.03 -17.35
N GLY A 19 10.14 17.02 -17.67
CA GLY A 19 8.68 17.12 -17.52
C GLY A 19 8.18 16.96 -16.08
N TRP A 20 9.04 16.64 -15.11
CA TRP A 20 8.65 16.48 -13.71
C TRP A 20 8.67 17.81 -12.97
N ASP A 21 7.54 18.14 -12.33
CA ASP A 21 7.48 19.26 -11.39
C ASP A 21 7.88 18.76 -9.99
N LEU A 22 9.18 18.86 -9.70
CA LEU A 22 9.73 18.42 -8.40
C LEU A 22 9.13 19.19 -7.23
N LYS A 23 8.74 20.46 -7.41
CA LYS A 23 8.08 21.26 -6.35
C LYS A 23 6.68 20.73 -6.06
N LYS A 24 5.95 20.35 -7.10
CA LYS A 24 4.63 19.73 -6.95
C LYS A 24 4.71 18.37 -6.27
N ILE A 25 5.70 17.54 -6.62
CA ILE A 25 5.93 16.25 -5.99
C ILE A 25 6.28 16.42 -4.50
N ASP A 26 7.21 17.32 -4.18
CA ASP A 26 7.59 17.63 -2.79
C ASP A 26 6.36 18.07 -1.95
N LYS A 27 5.52 18.95 -2.52
CA LYS A 27 4.27 19.38 -1.89
C LYS A 27 3.27 18.23 -1.66
N CYS A 28 3.24 17.21 -2.51
CA CYS A 28 2.39 16.03 -2.28
C CYS A 28 2.84 15.21 -1.06
N CYS A 29 4.14 15.25 -0.75
CA CYS A 29 4.75 14.50 0.35
C CYS A 29 4.94 15.35 1.62
N SER A 30 4.55 16.63 1.61
CA SER A 30 4.81 17.58 2.70
C SER A 30 3.76 17.58 3.83
N ASN A 31 2.77 16.68 3.79
CA ASN A 31 1.76 16.60 4.84
C ASN A 31 2.39 16.09 6.16
N PRO A 32 2.10 16.71 7.31
CA PRO A 32 2.61 16.22 8.58
C PRO A 32 2.05 14.81 8.87
N PRO A 33 2.84 13.90 9.48
CA PRO A 33 2.38 12.54 9.75
C PRO A 33 1.07 12.49 10.54
N GLY A 34 0.85 13.44 11.45
CA GLY A 34 -0.37 13.52 12.25
C GLY A 34 -1.65 13.85 11.45
N SER A 35 -1.53 14.41 10.25
CA SER A 35 -2.68 14.71 9.38
C SER A 35 -2.99 13.58 8.39
N ILE A 36 -2.31 12.43 8.48
CA ILE A 36 -2.47 11.35 7.49
C ILE A 36 -3.89 10.78 7.47
N THR A 37 -4.63 10.91 8.57
CA THR A 37 -6.03 10.47 8.68
C THR A 37 -7.04 11.55 8.26
N GLU A 38 -6.59 12.77 7.98
CA GLU A 38 -7.44 13.86 7.52
C GLU A 38 -7.89 13.62 6.08
N ARG A 39 -9.21 13.55 5.89
CA ARG A 39 -9.80 13.29 4.56
C ARG A 39 -9.44 14.39 3.57
N GLN A 40 -8.85 13.98 2.45
CA GLN A 40 -8.57 14.87 1.33
C GLN A 40 -9.72 14.91 0.34
N LYS A 41 -9.94 16.08 -0.29
CA LYS A 41 -11.07 16.32 -1.21
C LYS A 41 -11.08 15.39 -2.44
N TRP A 42 -9.92 14.87 -2.82
CA TRP A 42 -9.74 13.99 -3.98
C TRP A 42 -9.77 12.50 -3.64
N TRP A 43 -9.90 12.12 -2.36
CA TRP A 43 -9.99 10.71 -1.99
C TRP A 43 -11.31 10.10 -2.42
N HIS A 44 -11.26 8.82 -2.80
CA HIS A 44 -12.48 8.05 -3.01
C HIS A 44 -13.34 8.07 -1.72
N LYS A 45 -14.67 8.11 -1.86
CA LYS A 45 -15.59 8.16 -0.72
C LYS A 45 -15.40 6.99 0.26
N ASP A 46 -15.08 5.82 -0.28
CA ASP A 46 -14.93 4.58 0.49
C ASP A 46 -13.47 4.34 0.95
N PHE A 47 -12.54 5.23 0.58
CA PHE A 47 -11.16 5.14 1.05
C PHE A 47 -11.03 5.83 2.41
N ALA A 48 -10.51 5.12 3.40
CA ALA A 48 -10.14 5.66 4.69
C ALA A 48 -8.88 4.96 5.23
N PRO A 49 -7.86 5.70 5.71
CA PRO A 49 -6.71 5.10 6.37
C PRO A 49 -7.12 4.55 7.74
N VAL A 50 -6.60 3.36 8.08
CA VAL A 50 -6.79 2.74 9.39
C VAL A 50 -5.44 2.72 10.10
N PRO A 51 -5.26 3.49 11.19
CA PRO A 51 -4.01 3.49 11.93
C PRO A 51 -3.86 2.20 12.76
N CYS A 52 -2.64 1.65 12.77
CA CYS A 52 -2.27 0.52 13.61
C CYS A 52 -1.31 0.99 14.70
N SER A 53 -1.48 0.51 15.93
CA SER A 53 -0.64 0.93 17.07
C SER A 53 0.72 0.24 17.07
N THR A 54 0.77 -0.97 16.51
CA THR A 54 1.97 -1.81 16.44
C THR A 54 2.13 -2.40 15.04
N VAL A 55 3.33 -2.94 14.75
CA VAL A 55 3.57 -3.67 13.50
C VAL A 55 2.78 -4.99 13.50
N GLU A 56 2.61 -5.61 14.66
CA GLU A 56 1.85 -6.84 14.84
C GLU A 56 0.35 -6.63 14.55
N ASP A 57 -0.20 -5.50 14.98
CA ASP A 57 -1.57 -5.09 14.63
C ASP A 57 -1.69 -4.91 13.12
N PHE A 58 -0.74 -4.20 12.51
CA PHE A 58 -0.71 -3.99 11.06
C PHE A 58 -0.66 -5.30 10.30
N ASP A 59 0.26 -6.20 10.66
CA ASP A 59 0.43 -7.50 10.03
C ASP A 59 -0.87 -8.32 10.11
N THR A 60 -1.52 -8.34 11.28
CA THR A 60 -2.77 -9.08 11.47
C THR A 60 -3.92 -8.49 10.65
N MET A 61 -4.10 -7.17 10.73
CA MET A 61 -5.20 -6.46 10.05
C MET A 61 -5.04 -6.51 8.53
N MET A 62 -3.84 -6.24 8.02
CA MET A 62 -3.57 -6.31 6.58
C MET A 62 -3.68 -7.74 6.05
N GLY A 63 -3.15 -8.73 6.80
CA GLY A 63 -3.30 -10.13 6.45
C GLY A 63 -4.76 -10.58 6.39
N HIS A 64 -5.58 -10.12 7.33
CA HIS A 64 -7.03 -10.33 7.31
C HIS A 64 -7.68 -9.74 6.05
N GLU A 65 -7.38 -8.48 5.71
CA GLU A 65 -7.96 -7.85 4.52
C GLU A 65 -7.56 -8.54 3.21
N ILE A 66 -6.31 -8.98 3.09
CA ILE A 66 -5.86 -9.79 1.93
C ILE A 66 -6.68 -11.08 1.84
N ALA A 67 -6.77 -11.84 2.93
CA ALA A 67 -7.52 -13.10 2.97
C ALA A 67 -9.01 -12.88 2.69
N LEU A 68 -9.60 -11.81 3.23
CA LEU A 68 -11.00 -11.48 3.02
C LEU A 68 -11.29 -11.15 1.56
N GLN A 69 -10.39 -10.47 0.86
CA GLN A 69 -10.56 -10.21 -0.58
C GLN A 69 -10.42 -11.46 -1.44
N ILE A 70 -9.51 -12.38 -1.08
CA ILE A 70 -9.42 -13.71 -1.72
C ILE A 70 -10.72 -14.50 -1.51
N LYS A 71 -11.26 -14.50 -0.30
CA LYS A 71 -12.53 -15.16 0.00
C LYS A 71 -13.69 -14.52 -0.76
N LYS A 72 -13.83 -13.20 -0.75
CA LYS A 72 -14.90 -12.48 -1.47
C LYS A 72 -14.87 -12.74 -2.97
N SER A 73 -13.69 -12.71 -3.60
CA SER A 73 -13.55 -13.04 -5.02
C SER A 73 -13.96 -14.48 -5.33
N LYS A 74 -13.62 -15.44 -4.46
CA LYS A 74 -14.10 -16.82 -4.56
C LYS A 74 -15.62 -16.91 -4.46
N ASP A 75 -16.21 -16.29 -3.44
CA ASP A 75 -17.65 -16.26 -3.21
C ASP A 75 -18.41 -15.64 -4.40
N GLU A 76 -17.80 -14.64 -5.04
CA GLU A 76 -18.29 -13.99 -6.26
C GLU A 76 -17.96 -14.74 -7.56
N LYS A 77 -17.22 -15.87 -7.49
CA LYS A 77 -16.75 -16.66 -8.63
C LYS A 77 -15.94 -15.83 -9.65
N LYS A 78 -15.02 -15.00 -9.15
CA LYS A 78 -14.12 -14.16 -9.95
C LYS A 78 -12.66 -14.52 -9.68
N GLU A 79 -11.85 -14.41 -10.73
CA GLU A 79 -10.39 -14.37 -10.60
C GLU A 79 -9.97 -13.09 -9.87
N VAL A 80 -8.87 -13.17 -9.10
CA VAL A 80 -8.27 -12.01 -8.44
C VAL A 80 -6.79 -11.91 -8.75
N ILE A 81 -6.35 -10.71 -9.10
CA ILE A 81 -4.94 -10.38 -9.35
C ILE A 81 -4.45 -9.48 -8.22
N PHE A 82 -3.40 -9.90 -7.53
CA PHE A 82 -2.69 -9.10 -6.55
C PHE A 82 -1.31 -8.68 -7.08
N ILE A 83 -0.94 -7.43 -6.80
CA ILE A 83 0.43 -6.94 -6.91
C ILE A 83 0.92 -6.76 -5.48
N LEU A 84 1.85 -7.62 -5.06
CA LEU A 84 2.24 -7.77 -3.66
C LEU A 84 3.64 -7.19 -3.43
N PRO A 85 3.83 -6.32 -2.43
CA PRO A 85 5.16 -5.81 -2.09
C PRO A 85 5.99 -6.86 -1.34
N VAL A 86 7.30 -6.69 -1.31
CA VAL A 86 8.22 -7.61 -0.61
C VAL A 86 8.10 -7.55 0.92
N GLY A 87 7.37 -6.59 1.50
CA GLY A 87 7.14 -6.55 2.95
C GLY A 87 6.00 -5.62 3.39
N PRO A 88 5.66 -5.62 4.70
CA PRO A 88 6.19 -6.50 5.75
C PRO A 88 5.69 -7.94 5.60
N MET A 89 6.56 -8.92 5.88
CA MET A 89 6.27 -10.33 5.62
C MET A 89 5.22 -10.93 6.58
N GLY A 90 5.00 -10.32 7.75
CA GLY A 90 4.07 -10.82 8.76
C GLY A 90 2.62 -10.82 8.29
N MET A 91 2.22 -9.86 7.44
CA MET A 91 0.88 -9.84 6.86
C MET A 91 0.56 -11.09 6.03
N TYR A 92 1.53 -11.65 5.32
CA TYR A 92 1.33 -12.86 4.53
C TYR A 92 1.16 -14.10 5.39
N ARG A 93 1.85 -14.18 6.54
CA ARG A 93 1.62 -15.24 7.53
C ARG A 93 0.16 -15.22 8.00
N TRP A 94 -0.37 -14.05 8.33
CA TRP A 94 -1.77 -13.91 8.77
C TRP A 94 -2.77 -14.20 7.67
N ALA A 95 -2.52 -13.74 6.43
CA ALA A 95 -3.36 -14.08 5.30
C ALA A 95 -3.48 -15.61 5.12
N VAL A 96 -2.36 -16.34 5.17
CA VAL A 96 -2.35 -17.80 5.09
C VAL A 96 -3.08 -18.44 6.29
N TYR A 97 -2.91 -17.89 7.50
CA TYR A 97 -3.63 -18.37 8.68
C TYR A 97 -5.15 -18.30 8.48
N PHE A 98 -5.69 -17.14 8.09
CA PHE A 98 -7.13 -16.96 7.88
C PHE A 98 -7.68 -17.81 6.74
N LEU A 99 -6.97 -17.90 5.61
CA LEU A 99 -7.39 -18.73 4.48
C LEU A 99 -7.50 -20.21 4.86
N LYS A 100 -6.57 -20.72 5.67
CA LYS A 100 -6.62 -22.09 6.19
C LYS A 100 -7.76 -22.29 7.17
N GLU A 101 -7.95 -21.36 8.10
CA GLU A 101 -9.05 -21.41 9.07
C GLU A 101 -10.44 -21.40 8.39
N TRP A 102 -10.55 -20.71 7.25
CA TRP A 102 -11.79 -20.61 6.49
C TRP A 102 -11.93 -21.65 5.36
N ASP A 103 -10.98 -22.57 5.23
CA ASP A 103 -10.93 -23.60 4.16
C ASP A 103 -11.09 -23.01 2.74
N ILE A 104 -10.37 -21.91 2.46
CA ILE A 104 -10.45 -21.21 1.18
C ILE A 104 -9.30 -21.64 0.26
N GLU A 105 -9.63 -22.44 -0.76
CA GLU A 105 -8.70 -22.71 -1.87
C GLU A 105 -8.39 -21.43 -2.68
N CYS A 106 -7.18 -21.35 -3.24
CA CYS A 106 -6.66 -20.17 -3.93
C CYS A 106 -6.39 -20.39 -5.42
N GLY A 107 -7.08 -21.33 -6.07
CA GLY A 107 -6.89 -21.62 -7.50
C GLY A 107 -7.21 -20.44 -8.42
N HIS A 108 -8.05 -19.50 -7.93
CA HIS A 108 -8.48 -18.27 -8.61
C HIS A 108 -7.60 -17.05 -8.29
N VAL A 109 -6.46 -17.25 -7.63
CA VAL A 109 -5.57 -16.16 -7.17
C VAL A 109 -4.33 -16.11 -8.05
N HIS A 110 -4.03 -14.92 -8.57
CA HIS A 110 -2.83 -14.65 -9.35
C HIS A 110 -2.01 -13.54 -8.71
N GLY A 111 -0.70 -13.73 -8.59
CA GLY A 111 0.21 -12.81 -7.92
C GLY A 111 1.31 -12.28 -8.84
N PHE A 112 1.58 -10.98 -8.74
CA PHE A 112 2.75 -10.32 -9.30
C PHE A 112 3.55 -9.67 -8.18
N ASN A 113 4.86 -9.60 -8.35
CA ASN A 113 5.72 -8.84 -7.44
C ASN A 113 5.73 -7.35 -7.84
N MET A 114 5.79 -6.46 -6.85
CA MET A 114 5.97 -5.02 -7.04
C MET A 114 7.44 -4.63 -7.16
#